data_AF-A0A928B1W0-F1
#
_entry.id   AF-A0A928B1W0-F1
#
_cell.length_a   1.000
_cell.length_b   1.000
_cell.length_c   1.000
_cell.angle_alpha   90.00
_cell.angle_beta   90.00
_cell.angle_gamma   90.00
#
_symmetry.space_group_name_H-M   'P 1'
#
loop_
_entity.id
_entity.type
_entity.pdbx_description
1 polymer ?
#
loop_
_entity_poly.entity_id
_entity_poly.type
_entity_poly.pdbx_seq_one_letter_code
_entity_poly.pdbx_strand_id
1 'polypeptide(L)'
;MAKQKINLKVAGKAYSMTIDIEKEEVYRLAERELNANISRLQKTFGESCDIKDCLAISALQFCINNIAISRQNELESDDMKALDKLSQRLDKHLNRLDKSNK
;
A
#
# COMPACT_ATOMS: atom_id res chain seq x y z
N MET A 1 10.01 -18.63 13.14
CA MET A 1 9.05 -18.31 12.06
C MET A 1 9.13 -19.41 11.02
N ALA A 2 8.00 -20.04 10.71
CA ALA A 2 7.95 -21.20 9.83
C ALA A 2 7.95 -20.74 8.36
N LYS A 3 8.96 -21.18 7.60
CA LYS A 3 9.12 -20.87 6.18
C LYS A 3 8.53 -22.00 5.35
N GLN A 4 7.70 -21.66 4.36
CA GLN A 4 7.08 -22.61 3.45
C GLN A 4 7.36 -22.20 2.00
N LYS A 5 7.52 -23.20 1.14
CA LYS A 5 7.68 -23.00 -0.30
C LYS A 5 6.29 -22.97 -0.94
N ILE A 6 5.98 -21.88 -1.63
CA ILE A 6 4.72 -21.71 -2.35
C ILE A 6 4.98 -21.57 -3.85
N ASN A 7 3.95 -21.88 -4.64
CA ASN A 7 3.92 -21.68 -6.08
C ASN A 7 2.84 -20.65 -6.41
N LEU A 8 3.26 -19.51 -6.96
CA LEU A 8 2.38 -18.45 -7.45
C LEU A 8 2.36 -18.49 -8.99
N LYS A 9 1.19 -18.41 -9.60
CA LYS A 9 1.02 -18.34 -11.05
C LYS A 9 0.74 -16.90 -11.46
N VAL A 10 1.68 -16.27 -12.15
CA VAL A 10 1.53 -14.91 -12.66
C VAL A 10 1.61 -14.93 -14.18
N ALA A 11 0.57 -14.42 -14.85
CA ALA A 11 0.53 -14.29 -16.30
C ALA A 11 0.88 -15.59 -17.07
N GLY A 12 0.42 -16.74 -16.56
CA GLY A 12 0.67 -18.06 -17.15
C GLY A 12 2.01 -18.70 -16.76
N LYS A 13 2.87 -18.02 -16.01
CA LYS A 13 4.14 -18.57 -15.52
C LYS A 13 4.07 -18.89 -14.03
N ALA A 14 4.52 -20.08 -13.65
CA ALA A 14 4.60 -20.49 -12.24
C ALA A 14 5.96 -20.09 -11.64
N TYR A 15 5.93 -19.32 -10.55
CA TYR A 15 7.09 -18.90 -9.80
C TYR A 15 7.07 -19.56 -8.42
N SER A 16 8.17 -20.24 -8.10
CA SER A 16 8.33 -20.95 -6.83
C SER A 16 9.16 -20.09 -5.89
N MET A 17 8.62 -19.73 -4.74
CA MET A 17 9.31 -18.88 -3.76
C MET A 17 9.12 -19.39 -2.33
N THR A 18 10.11 -19.16 -1.48
CA THR A 18 10.05 -19.48 -0.05
C THR A 18 9.61 -18.24 0.71
N ILE A 19 8.50 -18.35 1.44
CA ILE A 19 7.91 -17.25 2.22
C ILE A 19 7.66 -17.69 3.65
N ASP A 20 7.37 -16.74 4.53
CA ASP A 20 6.83 -17.03 5.86
C ASP A 20 5.34 -17.39 5.74
N ILE A 21 4.93 -18.45 6.44
CA ILE A 21 3.56 -18.98 6.43
C ILE A 21 2.53 -17.91 6.81
N GLU A 22 2.86 -17.07 7.80
CA GLU A 22 1.99 -15.98 8.26
C GLU A 22 1.65 -14.96 7.16
N LYS A 23 2.49 -14.85 6.14
CA LYS A 23 2.31 -13.91 5.03
C LYS A 23 1.74 -14.57 3.77
N GLU A 24 1.51 -15.88 3.77
CA GLU A 24 1.06 -16.62 2.58
C GLU A 24 -0.21 -16.03 1.97
N GLU A 25 -1.18 -15.65 2.80
CA GLU A 25 -2.43 -15.06 2.33
C GLU A 25 -2.20 -13.78 1.51
N VAL A 26 -1.26 -12.94 1.93
CA VAL A 26 -0.89 -11.71 1.22
C VAL A 26 -0.31 -12.03 -0.16
N TYR A 27 0.55 -13.04 -0.26
CA TYR A 27 1.11 -13.48 -1.55
C TYR A 27 0.04 -14.03 -2.49
N ARG A 28 -0.94 -14.77 -1.96
CA ARG A 28 -2.08 -15.29 -2.73
C ARG A 28 -3.05 -14.21 -3.19
N LEU A 29 -3.21 -13.16 -2.39
CA LEU A 29 -4.02 -12.00 -2.76
C LEU A 29 -3.31 -11.20 -3.87
N ALA A 30 -2.02 -10.94 -3.71
CA ALA A 30 -1.20 -10.24 -4.71
C ALA A 30 -1.19 -10.96 -6.07
N GLU A 31 -1.07 -12.29 -6.07
CA GLU A 31 -1.18 -13.12 -7.29
C GLU A 31 -2.52 -12.89 -8.00
N ARG A 32 -3.63 -12.94 -7.26
CA ARG A 32 -4.98 -12.75 -7.81
C ARG A 32 -5.16 -11.34 -8.35
N GLU A 33 -4.72 -10.33 -7.61
CA GLU A 33 -4.85 -8.93 -7.99
C GLU A 33 -4.04 -8.60 -9.24
N LEU A 34 -2.78 -9.07 -9.31
CA LEU A 34 -1.93 -8.89 -10.48
C LEU A 34 -2.52 -9.57 -11.72
N ASN A 35 -2.98 -10.82 -11.61
CA ASN A 35 -3.61 -11.52 -12.73
C ASN A 35 -4.91 -10.84 -13.18
N ALA A 36 -5.72 -10.33 -12.25
CA ALA A 36 -6.92 -9.57 -12.57
C ALA A 36 -6.57 -8.27 -13.31
N ASN A 37 -5.50 -7.59 -12.92
CA ASN A 37 -5.06 -6.37 -13.57
C ASN A 37 -4.53 -6.64 -14.99
N ILE A 38 -3.70 -7.67 -15.17
CA ILE A 38 -3.24 -8.11 -16.49
C ILE A 38 -4.43 -8.48 -17.39
N SER A 39 -5.43 -9.19 -16.87
CA SER A 39 -6.64 -9.54 -17.62
C SER A 39 -7.46 -8.31 -18.02
N ARG A 40 -7.51 -7.28 -17.17
CA ARG A 40 -8.15 -5.99 -17.51
C ARG A 40 -7.37 -5.27 -18.60
N LEU A 41 -6.05 -5.17 -18.47
CA LEU A 41 -5.20 -4.52 -19.46
C LEU A 41 -5.29 -5.22 -20.82
N GLN A 42 -5.27 -6.55 -20.86
CA GLN A 42 -5.47 -7.31 -22.10
C GLN A 42 -6.82 -7.01 -22.76
N LYS A 43 -7.90 -6.86 -21.98
CA LYS A 43 -9.21 -6.46 -22.52
C LYS A 43 -9.21 -5.01 -23.05
N THR A 44 -8.48 -4.10 -22.40
CA THR A 44 -8.44 -2.68 -22.76
C THR A 44 -7.50 -2.40 -23.94
N PHE A 45 -6.34 -3.04 -23.99
CA PHE A 45 -5.30 -2.82 -24.99
C PHE A 45 -5.34 -3.83 -26.16
N GLY A 46 -6.22 -4.84 -26.09
CA GLY A 46 -6.42 -5.85 -27.13
C GLY A 46 -5.27 -6.87 -27.26
N GLU A 47 -5.32 -7.69 -28.33
CA GLU A 47 -4.32 -8.74 -28.65
C GLU A 47 -2.92 -8.20 -28.99
N SER A 48 -2.79 -6.89 -29.21
CA SER A 48 -1.53 -6.22 -29.52
C SER A 48 -0.63 -5.96 -28.31
N CYS A 49 -1.10 -6.21 -27.08
CA CYS A 49 -0.31 -6.00 -25.87
C CYS A 49 0.36 -7.31 -25.44
N ASP A 50 1.69 -7.38 -25.53
CA ASP A 50 2.44 -8.52 -25.01
C ASP A 50 2.22 -8.61 -23.50
N ILE A 51 2.31 -9.84 -22.96
CA ILE A 51 2.23 -10.09 -21.52
C ILE A 51 3.28 -9.26 -20.76
N LYS A 52 4.43 -9.01 -21.40
CA LYS A 52 5.50 -8.15 -20.85
C LYS A 52 5.04 -6.71 -20.68
N ASP A 53 4.34 -6.16 -21.68
CA ASP A 53 3.84 -4.78 -21.64
C ASP A 53 2.71 -4.65 -20.61
N CYS A 54 1.79 -5.62 -20.55
CA CYS A 54 0.77 -5.69 -19.52
C CYS A 54 1.38 -5.76 -18.11
N LEU A 55 2.46 -6.51 -17.93
CA LEU A 55 3.17 -6.62 -16.65
C LEU A 55 3.89 -5.30 -16.30
N ALA A 56 4.53 -4.64 -17.27
CA ALA A 56 5.19 -3.36 -17.08
C ALA A 56 4.19 -2.25 -16.69
N ILE A 57 3.05 -2.18 -17.38
CA ILE A 57 1.97 -1.24 -17.06
C ILE A 57 1.38 -1.54 -15.68
N SER A 58 1.16 -2.82 -15.35
CA SER A 58 0.68 -3.21 -14.01
C SER A 58 1.67 -2.77 -12.92
N ALA A 59 2.97 -3.04 -13.11
CA ALA A 59 4.01 -2.62 -12.17
C ALA A 59 4.05 -1.10 -12.00
N LEU A 60 3.92 -0.35 -13.10
CA LEU A 60 3.86 1.11 -13.05
C LEU A 60 2.64 1.61 -12.26
N GLN A 61 1.46 1.03 -12.47
CA GLN A 61 0.25 1.36 -11.71
C GLN A 61 0.43 1.08 -10.21
N PHE A 62 1.03 -0.06 -9.84
CA PHE A 62 1.33 -0.37 -8.44
C PHE A 62 2.32 0.63 -7.83
N CYS A 63 3.37 1.02 -8.57
CA CYS A 63 4.30 2.05 -8.12
C CYS A 63 3.61 3.40 -7.91
N ILE A 64 2.73 3.82 -8.83
CA ILE A 64 1.96 5.06 -8.71
C ILE A 64 1.06 5.02 -7.46
N ASN A 65 0.34 3.92 -7.26
CA ASN A 65 -0.52 3.74 -6.09
C ASN A 65 0.30 3.75 -4.78
N ASN A 66 1.45 3.09 -4.76
CA ASN A 66 2.33 3.08 -3.59
C ASN A 66 2.87 4.47 -3.26
N ILE A 67 3.24 5.26 -4.28
CA ILE A 67 3.66 6.66 -4.09
C ILE A 67 2.49 7.50 -3.58
N ALA A 68 1.27 7.30 -4.11
CA ALA A 68 0.08 8.02 -3.67
C ALA A 68 -0.24 7.73 -2.19
N ILE A 69 -0.19 6.46 -1.77
CA ILE A 69 -0.38 6.03 -0.38
C ILE A 69 0.72 6.62 0.51
N SER A 70 1.98 6.58 0.07
CA SER A 70 3.10 7.13 0.85
C SER A 70 2.94 8.64 1.08
N ARG A 71 2.52 9.38 0.05
CA ARG A 71 2.24 10.82 0.15
C ARG A 71 1.03 11.12 1.04
N GLN A 72 -0.02 10.29 1.02
CA GLN A 72 -1.15 10.44 1.93
C GLN A 72 -0.75 10.24 3.39
N ASN A 73 0.06 9.21 3.67
CA ASN A 73 0.56 8.97 5.03
C ASN A 73 1.48 10.10 5.53
N GLU A 74 2.26 10.73 4.65
CA GLU A 74 3.05 11.93 4.99
C GLU A 74 2.14 13.13 5.35
N LEU A 75 1.07 13.35 4.59
CA LEU A 75 0.11 14.43 4.87
C LEU A 75 -0.67 14.17 6.18
N GLU A 76 -1.15 12.94 6.40
CA GLU A 76 -1.80 12.55 7.65
C GLU A 76 -0.86 12.71 8.86
N SER A 77 0.43 12.41 8.70
CA SER A 77 1.43 12.65 9.74
C SER A 77 1.58 14.12 10.08
N ASP A 78 1.50 15.02 9.11
CA ASP A 78 1.66 16.45 9.34
C ASP A 78 0.42 17.07 9.98
N ASP A 79 -0.78 16.60 9.60
CA ASP A 79 -2.03 16.98 10.26
C ASP A 79 -2.07 16.50 11.72
N MET A 80 -1.58 15.28 12.00
CA MET A 80 -1.43 14.76 13.36
C MET A 80 -0.50 15.64 14.21
N LYS A 81 0.64 16.09 13.65
CA LYS A 81 1.54 17.03 14.33
C LYS A 81 0.90 18.39 14.57
N ALA A 82 0.07 18.86 13.64
CA ALA A 82 -0.66 20.13 13.79
C ALA A 82 -1.70 20.05 14.91
N LEU A 83 -2.43 18.95 15.00
CA LEU A 83 -3.38 18.67 16.09
C LEU A 83 -2.68 18.57 17.45
N ASP A 84 -1.53 17.91 17.53
CA ASP A 84 -0.76 17.80 18.78
C ASP A 84 -0.27 19.18 19.26
N LYS A 85 0.21 20.03 18.34
CA LYS A 85 0.56 21.43 18.66
C LYS A 85 -0.64 22.24 19.15
N LEU A 86 -1.83 22.03 18.58
CA LEU A 86 -3.05 22.70 19.00
C LEU A 86 -3.45 22.26 20.41
N SER A 87 -3.39 20.96 20.70
CA SER A 87 -3.67 20.39 22.03
C SER A 87 -2.73 20.97 23.09
N GLN A 88 -1.42 21.00 22.83
CA GLN A 88 -0.43 21.61 23.72
C GLN A 88 -0.68 23.12 23.95
N ARG A 89 -1.20 23.83 22.94
CA ARG A 89 -1.60 25.25 23.08
C ARG A 89 -2.83 25.38 23.96
N LEU A 90 -3.83 24.52 23.78
CA LEU A 90 -5.04 24.50 24.58
C LEU A 90 -4.71 24.25 26.06
N ASP A 91 -3.88 23.23 26.32
CA ASP A 91 -3.41 22.88 27.67
C ASP A 91 -2.65 24.03 28.32
N LYS A 92 -1.78 24.73 27.57
CA LYS A 92 -1.07 25.91 28.09
C LYS A 92 -2.03 27.05 28.42
N HIS A 93 -3.08 27.25 27.64
CA HIS A 93 -4.09 28.28 27.91
C HIS A 93 -4.95 27.92 29.13
N LEU A 94 -5.41 26.68 29.22
CA LEU A 94 -6.19 26.17 30.36
C LEU A 94 -5.37 26.26 31.67
N ASN A 95 -4.11 25.83 31.66
CA ASN A 95 -3.22 25.92 32.82
C ASN A 95 -2.88 27.37 33.23
N ARG A 96 -2.96 28.34 32.31
CA ARG A 96 -2.79 29.77 32.63
C ARG A 96 -4.03 30.36 33.29
N LEU A 97 -5.22 29.98 32.82
CA LEU A 97 -6.50 30.42 33.40
C LEU A 97 -6.68 29.89 34.82
N ASP A 98 -6.31 28.63 35.07
CA ASP A 98 -6.38 28.01 36.39
C ASP A 98 -5.44 28.69 37.40
N LYS A 99 -4.27 29.17 36.94
CA LYS A 99 -3.34 29.96 37.75
C LYS A 99 -3.75 31.41 37.98
N SER A 100 -4.62 31.97 37.14
CA SER A 100 -5.10 33.35 37.27
C SER A 100 -6.35 33.47 38.14
N ASN A 101 -7.03 32.36 38.42
CA ASN A 101 -8.23 32.28 39.27
C ASN A 101 -7.92 31.88 40.73
N LYS A 102 -6.65 31.93 41.14
CA LYS A 102 -6.16 31.60 42.49
C LYS A 102 -5.39 32.78 43.05
#